data_AF-A0AA46N5R4-F1
#
_entry.id   AF-A0AA46N5R4-F1
#
_cell.length_a   1.000
_cell.length_b   1.000
_cell.length_c   1.000
_cell.angle_alpha   90.00
_cell.angle_beta   90.00
_cell.angle_gamma   90.00
#
_symmetry.space_group_name_H-M   'P 1'
#
loop_
_entity.id
_entity.type
_entity.pdbx_description
1 polymer ?
#
loop_
_entity_poly.entity_id
_entity_poly.type
_entity_poly.pdbx_seq_one_letter_code
_entity_poly.pdbx_strand_id
1 'polypeptide(L)'
;MSKSDFEDVFKESFKQECFKKFENEPIASASIGQVHIAYLQDDTKVAVKLRRKNIEKQVRVDIKILNFFNKLFRPLFSYYTKNSIDAVINEFSSMIKDETNLTIELENLKKFSTTYKDSGVLFPKPFEEFCSSSAIVMSFMDGFRFDDKTSLEKYDIDFKQIISKLVNFYTEQMLINGYFHADPHPGNLLVNANGELILLDFGMVKNIPNDSRVAIIELIDGANRGDFETFVRANKKLGTISYEAPETLMVEFSQKMFDIFSNDNLSSESMQKLAFEVLESTRDLPFKLPSDAVYILRVSTIIEGLGTTYIENFNGVKDILPILKDNLPKALGVKTTISQIVLDELESFPKFIKNLKQLVAKGSKGELEVQINKEQLEFIKKDLKEYFGSYLKSLSFILFGIFLIFYDESLKNLALILVSLGFIRVWFIK
;
A
#
# COMPACT_ATOMS: atom_id res chain seq x y z
N MET A 1 -22.41 26.96 -10.26
CA MET A 1 -22.07 28.35 -9.89
C MET A 1 -23.19 29.28 -10.35
N SER A 2 -23.22 30.57 -9.98
CA SER A 2 -24.25 31.46 -10.52
C SER A 2 -24.05 31.61 -12.04
N LYS A 3 -25.11 31.95 -12.77
CA LYS A 3 -25.01 32.14 -14.23
C LYS A 3 -23.98 33.22 -14.60
N SER A 4 -23.94 34.31 -13.84
CA SER A 4 -22.94 35.37 -14.02
C SER A 4 -21.51 34.87 -13.77
N ASP A 5 -21.29 34.08 -12.72
CA ASP A 5 -19.96 33.53 -12.44
C ASP A 5 -19.50 32.56 -13.52
N PHE A 6 -20.44 31.76 -14.06
CA PHE A 6 -20.18 30.88 -15.18
C PHE A 6 -19.76 31.66 -16.43
N GLU A 7 -20.52 32.70 -16.80
CA GLU A 7 -20.20 33.52 -17.98
C GLU A 7 -18.82 34.19 -17.86
N ASP A 8 -18.45 34.65 -16.67
CA ASP A 8 -17.14 35.26 -16.42
C ASP A 8 -16.01 34.24 -16.57
N VAL A 9 -16.13 33.07 -15.95
CA VAL A 9 -15.12 32.00 -16.05
C VAL A 9 -15.03 31.48 -17.48
N PHE A 10 -16.15 31.35 -18.18
CA PHE A 10 -16.17 30.90 -19.57
C PHE A 10 -15.39 31.85 -20.47
N LYS A 11 -15.63 33.16 -20.35
CA LYS A 11 -14.90 34.20 -21.11
C LYS A 11 -13.42 34.29 -20.73
N GLU A 12 -13.09 34.05 -19.46
CA GLU A 12 -11.70 33.98 -18.98
C GLU A 12 -10.97 32.79 -19.63
N SER A 13 -11.65 31.63 -19.69
CA SER A 13 -11.08 30.36 -20.13
C SER A 13 -10.97 30.24 -21.65
N PHE A 14 -11.93 30.80 -22.40
CA PHE A 14 -12.02 30.68 -23.84
C PHE A 14 -12.10 32.06 -24.50
N LYS A 15 -11.00 32.47 -25.16
CA LYS A 15 -10.90 33.79 -25.82
C LYS A 15 -11.41 33.82 -27.27
N GLN A 16 -11.67 32.65 -27.86
CA GLN A 16 -12.13 32.47 -29.24
C GLN A 16 -13.36 31.56 -29.27
N GLU A 17 -14.08 31.48 -30.39
CA GLU A 17 -15.18 30.54 -30.58
C GLU A 17 -14.65 29.09 -30.70
N CYS A 18 -14.37 28.47 -29.55
CA CYS A 18 -13.82 27.11 -29.47
C CYS A 18 -14.85 26.01 -29.74
N PHE A 19 -16.15 26.29 -29.53
CA PHE A 19 -17.22 25.30 -29.57
C PHE A 19 -18.32 25.69 -30.55
N LYS A 20 -18.81 24.70 -31.31
CA LYS A 20 -20.00 24.82 -32.15
C LYS A 20 -21.28 24.89 -31.30
N LYS A 21 -21.31 24.12 -30.22
CA LYS A 21 -22.41 24.09 -29.23
C LYS A 21 -21.83 23.88 -27.84
N PHE A 22 -22.35 24.59 -26.85
CA PHE A 22 -22.02 24.42 -25.44
C PHE A 22 -23.28 24.29 -24.61
N GLU A 23 -23.37 23.25 -23.77
CA GLU A 23 -24.51 23.02 -22.89
C GLU A 23 -24.27 23.72 -21.55
N ASN A 24 -25.03 24.80 -21.31
CA ASN A 24 -24.88 25.63 -20.10
C ASN A 24 -25.27 24.89 -18.82
N GLU A 25 -26.13 23.87 -18.90
CA GLU A 25 -26.46 23.02 -17.76
C GLU A 25 -25.32 22.03 -17.53
N PRO A 26 -24.72 21.99 -16.33
CA PRO A 26 -23.65 21.06 -16.02
C PRO A 26 -24.20 19.63 -15.90
N ILE A 27 -23.46 18.66 -16.45
CA ILE A 27 -23.76 17.23 -16.27
C ILE A 27 -23.22 16.68 -14.95
N ALA A 28 -22.20 17.34 -14.38
CA ALA A 28 -21.65 16.99 -13.08
C ALA A 28 -21.11 18.24 -12.37
N SER A 29 -21.12 18.20 -11.04
CA SER A 29 -20.42 19.18 -10.21
C SER A 29 -19.37 18.47 -9.38
N ALA A 30 -18.13 18.92 -9.48
CA ALA A 30 -17.03 18.50 -8.61
C ALA A 30 -16.84 19.50 -7.45
N SER A 31 -15.88 19.21 -6.56
CA SER A 31 -15.47 20.05 -5.42
C SER A 31 -15.15 21.48 -5.87
N ILE A 32 -14.30 21.61 -6.89
CA ILE A 32 -13.69 22.86 -7.35
C ILE A 32 -14.23 23.35 -8.70
N GLY A 33 -15.12 22.61 -9.36
CA GLY A 33 -15.52 22.87 -10.74
C GLY A 33 -16.86 22.27 -11.14
N GLN A 34 -17.25 22.49 -12.39
CA GLN A 34 -18.43 21.94 -13.04
C GLN A 34 -18.05 21.35 -14.39
N VAL A 35 -18.68 20.25 -14.78
CA VAL A 35 -18.45 19.58 -16.06
C VAL A 35 -19.66 19.80 -16.95
N HIS A 36 -19.40 20.23 -18.18
CA HIS A 36 -20.39 20.54 -19.19
C HIS A 36 -20.15 19.70 -20.45
N ILE A 37 -21.22 19.47 -21.22
CA ILE A 37 -21.10 18.91 -22.56
C ILE A 37 -20.88 20.05 -23.55
N ALA A 38 -19.95 19.86 -24.47
CA ALA A 38 -19.80 20.73 -25.62
C ALA A 38 -19.54 19.92 -26.89
N TYR A 39 -19.61 20.60 -28.03
CA TYR A 39 -19.32 20.05 -29.35
C TYR A 39 -18.31 20.97 -30.03
N LEU A 40 -17.22 20.39 -30.52
CA LEU A 40 -16.22 21.10 -31.31
C LEU A 40 -16.77 21.44 -32.71
N GLN A 41 -15.99 22.21 -33.48
CA GLN A 41 -16.39 22.66 -34.82
C GLN A 41 -16.63 21.49 -35.81
N ASP A 42 -15.99 20.35 -35.56
CA ASP A 42 -16.12 19.10 -36.33
C ASP A 42 -17.21 18.15 -35.79
N ASP A 43 -18.11 18.64 -34.94
CA ASP A 43 -19.15 17.87 -34.24
C ASP A 43 -18.63 16.84 -33.21
N THR A 44 -17.34 16.83 -32.90
CA THR A 44 -16.79 15.97 -31.84
C THR A 44 -17.36 16.38 -30.48
N LYS A 45 -18.00 15.42 -29.79
CA LYS A 45 -18.55 15.58 -28.44
C LYS A 45 -17.43 15.57 -27.40
N VAL A 46 -17.40 16.58 -26.54
CA VAL A 46 -16.36 16.77 -25.51
C VAL A 46 -16.97 17.05 -24.14
N ALA A 47 -16.23 16.71 -23.10
CA ALA A 47 -16.48 17.13 -21.73
C ALA A 47 -15.59 18.33 -21.39
N VAL A 48 -16.20 19.39 -20.87
CA VAL A 48 -15.51 20.63 -20.49
C VAL A 48 -15.66 20.82 -18.99
N LYS A 49 -14.56 20.64 -18.25
CA LYS A 49 -14.51 20.90 -16.80
C LYS A 49 -14.02 22.33 -16.59
N LEU A 50 -14.88 23.17 -16.01
CA LEU A 50 -14.65 24.56 -15.68
C LEU A 50 -14.49 24.74 -14.18
N ARG A 51 -13.44 25.47 -13.79
CA ARG A 51 -13.20 25.81 -12.40
C ARG A 51 -14.24 26.80 -11.89
N ARG A 52 -14.67 26.69 -10.63
CA ARG A 52 -15.54 27.68 -10.00
C ARG A 52 -14.80 29.02 -9.85
N LYS A 53 -15.50 30.12 -10.12
CA LYS A 53 -14.96 31.46 -9.91
C LYS A 53 -14.50 31.65 -8.47
N ASN A 54 -13.34 32.29 -8.28
CA ASN A 54 -12.75 32.58 -6.96
C ASN A 54 -12.45 31.35 -6.08
N ILE A 55 -12.48 30.12 -6.61
CA ILE A 55 -12.27 28.92 -5.79
C ILE A 55 -10.92 28.92 -5.07
N GLU A 56 -9.88 29.46 -5.69
CA GLU A 56 -8.56 29.57 -5.06
C GLU A 56 -8.59 30.43 -3.79
N LYS A 57 -9.34 31.54 -3.80
CA LYS A 57 -9.50 32.39 -2.62
C LYS A 57 -10.29 31.66 -1.54
N GLN A 58 -11.35 30.94 -1.92
CA GLN A 58 -12.15 30.15 -0.99
C GLN A 58 -11.31 29.05 -0.32
N VAL A 59 -10.57 28.27 -1.12
CA VAL A 59 -9.65 27.23 -0.64
C VAL A 59 -8.61 27.80 0.32
N ARG A 60 -8.02 28.97 0.02
CA ARG A 60 -7.08 29.64 0.93
C ARG A 60 -7.72 30.06 2.26
N VAL A 61 -9.00 30.44 2.25
CA VAL A 61 -9.74 30.76 3.49
C VAL A 61 -10.02 29.48 4.28
N ASP A 62 -10.45 28.41 3.61
CA ASP A 62 -10.74 27.13 4.25
C ASP A 62 -9.50 26.52 4.92
N ILE A 63 -8.34 26.57 4.24
CA ILE A 63 -7.04 26.17 4.82
C ILE A 63 -6.71 27.00 6.06
N LYS A 64 -7.00 28.31 6.07
CA LYS A 64 -6.77 29.17 7.26
C LYS A 64 -7.68 28.77 8.42
N ILE A 65 -8.94 28.46 8.14
CA ILE A 65 -9.91 28.02 9.16
C ILE A 65 -9.48 26.67 9.74
N LEU A 66 -9.09 25.70 8.90
CA LEU A 66 -8.56 24.41 9.35
C LEU A 66 -7.33 24.58 10.25
N ASN A 67 -6.38 25.43 9.84
CA ASN A 67 -5.19 25.72 10.65
C ASN A 67 -5.50 26.44 11.97
N PHE A 68 -6.54 27.29 11.99
CA PHE A 68 -7.01 27.92 13.22
C PHE A 68 -7.56 26.89 14.20
N PHE A 69 -8.45 26.00 13.75
CA PHE A 69 -9.00 24.94 14.61
C PHE A 69 -7.93 23.95 15.05
N ASN A 70 -7.00 23.60 14.17
CA ASN A 70 -5.87 22.77 14.55
C ASN A 70 -5.08 23.39 15.70
N LYS A 71 -4.75 24.70 15.62
CA LYS A 71 -4.08 25.42 16.72
C LYS A 71 -4.90 25.47 18.00
N LEU A 72 -6.22 25.66 17.89
CA LEU A 72 -7.13 25.74 19.03
C LEU A 72 -7.23 24.42 19.80
N PHE A 73 -7.37 23.29 19.09
CA PHE A 73 -7.50 21.97 19.70
C PHE A 73 -6.16 21.26 19.93
N ARG A 74 -5.06 21.81 19.40
CA ARG A 74 -3.70 21.28 19.58
C ARG A 74 -3.34 20.88 21.01
N PRO A 75 -3.74 21.63 22.07
CA PRO A 75 -3.43 21.26 23.45
C PRO A 75 -4.10 19.96 23.92
N LEU A 76 -5.18 19.51 23.28
CA LEU A 76 -5.96 18.32 23.68
C LEU A 76 -5.35 16.98 23.24
N PHE A 77 -4.36 17.03 22.34
CA PHE A 77 -3.79 15.82 21.73
C PHE A 77 -2.43 15.44 22.35
N SER A 78 -2.03 14.17 22.21
CA SER A 78 -0.67 13.72 22.54
C SER A 78 0.36 14.26 21.54
N TYR A 79 1.67 14.16 21.82
CA TYR A 79 2.71 14.63 20.91
C TYR A 79 2.64 13.95 19.52
N TYR A 80 2.47 12.63 19.49
CA TYR A 80 2.41 11.87 18.24
C TYR A 80 1.12 12.12 17.45
N THR A 81 -0.02 12.26 18.15
CA THR A 81 -1.29 12.62 17.52
C THR A 81 -1.22 14.01 16.87
N LYS A 82 -0.55 14.99 17.49
CA LYS A 82 -0.33 16.33 16.87
C LYS A 82 0.42 16.21 15.55
N ASN A 83 1.53 15.48 15.55
CA ASN A 83 2.36 15.33 14.34
C ASN A 83 1.59 14.66 13.19
N SER A 84 0.72 13.69 13.50
CA SER A 84 -0.13 13.03 12.50
C SER A 84 -1.22 13.97 11.96
N ILE A 85 -1.90 14.72 12.82
CA ILE A 85 -2.90 15.72 12.39
C ILE A 85 -2.24 16.81 11.52
N ASP A 86 -1.07 17.32 11.94
CA ASP A 86 -0.32 18.32 11.19
C ASP A 86 0.07 17.79 9.80
N ALA A 87 0.50 16.52 9.70
CA ALA A 87 0.82 15.89 8.41
C ALA A 87 -0.40 15.80 7.50
N VAL A 88 -1.56 15.34 8.01
CA VAL A 88 -2.80 15.23 7.23
C VAL A 88 -3.29 16.61 6.75
N ILE A 89 -3.26 17.63 7.62
CA ILE A 89 -3.69 18.99 7.26
C ILE A 89 -2.77 19.58 6.19
N ASN A 90 -1.44 19.40 6.32
CA ASN A 90 -0.48 19.89 5.34
C ASN A 90 -0.69 19.23 3.97
N GLU A 91 -0.86 17.90 3.95
CA GLU A 91 -1.14 17.16 2.72
C GLU A 91 -2.45 17.60 2.07
N PHE A 92 -3.53 17.67 2.85
CA PHE A 92 -4.82 18.14 2.36
C PHE A 92 -4.71 19.56 1.79
N SER A 93 -4.03 20.46 2.50
CA SER A 93 -3.85 21.86 2.09
C SER A 93 -3.04 21.99 0.80
N SER A 94 -2.00 21.18 0.63
CA SER A 94 -1.23 21.16 -0.62
C SER A 94 -2.08 20.64 -1.77
N MET A 95 -2.75 19.51 -1.55
CA MET A 95 -3.57 18.85 -2.57
C MET A 95 -4.71 19.72 -3.07
N ILE A 96 -5.54 20.26 -2.17
CA ILE A 96 -6.70 21.08 -2.58
C ILE A 96 -6.27 22.37 -3.28
N LYS A 97 -5.07 22.88 -2.97
CA LYS A 97 -4.50 24.03 -3.66
C LYS A 97 -4.07 23.68 -5.08
N ASP A 98 -3.44 22.54 -5.27
CA ASP A 98 -3.02 22.05 -6.60
C ASP A 98 -4.26 21.79 -7.50
N GLU A 99 -5.34 21.26 -6.94
CA GLU A 99 -6.60 21.07 -7.67
C GLU A 99 -7.12 22.39 -8.30
N THR A 100 -6.88 23.54 -7.67
CA THR A 100 -7.36 24.84 -8.19
C THR A 100 -6.71 25.29 -9.50
N ASN A 101 -5.69 24.56 -9.99
CA ASN A 101 -5.04 24.77 -11.27
C ASN A 101 -5.21 23.56 -12.19
N LEU A 102 -6.13 23.65 -13.16
CA LEU A 102 -6.46 22.54 -14.06
C LEU A 102 -5.34 22.17 -15.04
N THR A 103 -4.28 22.98 -15.18
CA THR A 103 -3.08 22.58 -15.93
C THR A 103 -2.38 21.39 -15.26
N ILE A 104 -2.43 21.28 -13.93
CA ILE A 104 -1.87 20.14 -13.19
C ILE A 104 -2.62 18.85 -13.55
N GLU A 105 -3.96 18.92 -13.57
CA GLU A 105 -4.82 17.80 -13.97
C GLU A 105 -4.58 17.39 -15.43
N LEU A 106 -4.40 18.34 -16.35
CA LEU A 106 -4.06 18.07 -17.74
C LEU A 106 -2.75 17.28 -17.88
N GLU A 107 -1.68 17.74 -17.22
CA GLU A 107 -0.38 17.08 -17.28
C GLU A 107 -0.42 15.70 -16.63
N ASN A 108 -1.18 15.56 -15.53
CA ASN A 108 -1.44 14.26 -14.92
C ASN A 108 -2.16 13.32 -15.89
N LEU A 109 -3.24 13.75 -16.53
CA LEU A 109 -4.00 12.95 -17.50
C LEU A 109 -3.09 12.45 -18.64
N LYS A 110 -2.27 13.34 -19.23
CA LYS A 110 -1.36 13.01 -20.32
C LYS A 110 -0.33 11.95 -19.91
N LYS A 111 0.33 12.18 -18.76
CA LYS A 111 1.35 11.26 -18.25
C LYS A 111 0.73 9.93 -17.84
N PHE A 112 -0.43 9.95 -17.18
CA PHE A 112 -1.10 8.75 -16.71
C PHE A 112 -1.57 7.88 -17.89
N SER A 113 -2.22 8.49 -18.89
CA SER A 113 -2.68 7.80 -20.10
C SER A 113 -1.53 7.15 -20.87
N THR A 114 -0.36 7.80 -20.91
CA THR A 114 0.83 7.25 -21.56
C THR A 114 1.44 6.10 -20.75
N THR A 115 1.50 6.25 -19.42
CA THR A 115 2.09 5.25 -18.52
C THR A 115 1.28 3.95 -18.52
N TYR A 116 -0.04 4.06 -18.58
CA TYR A 116 -0.97 2.93 -18.42
C TYR A 116 -1.69 2.55 -19.71
N LYS A 117 -1.15 2.88 -20.88
CA LYS A 117 -1.77 2.59 -22.18
C LYS A 117 -2.13 1.11 -22.39
N ASP A 118 -1.37 0.19 -21.78
CA ASP A 118 -1.52 -1.27 -21.94
C ASP A 118 -2.30 -1.92 -20.78
N SER A 119 -2.84 -1.12 -19.84
CA SER A 119 -3.57 -1.61 -18.66
C SER A 119 -4.99 -2.13 -18.97
N GLY A 120 -5.49 -1.85 -20.18
CA GLY A 120 -6.88 -2.09 -20.55
C GLY A 120 -7.89 -1.16 -19.85
N VAL A 121 -7.42 -0.11 -19.19
CA VAL A 121 -8.25 0.97 -18.64
C VAL A 121 -8.29 2.12 -19.64
N LEU A 122 -9.47 2.72 -19.81
CA LEU A 122 -9.70 3.81 -20.73
C LEU A 122 -9.56 5.16 -20.04
N PHE A 123 -8.98 6.13 -20.75
CA PHE A 123 -8.76 7.48 -20.27
C PHE A 123 -9.27 8.49 -21.30
N PRO A 124 -9.82 9.63 -20.88
CA PRO A 124 -10.17 10.72 -21.78
C PRO A 124 -8.95 11.23 -22.55
N LYS A 125 -9.12 11.56 -23.82
CA LYS A 125 -8.10 12.27 -24.60
C LYS A 125 -8.23 13.77 -24.37
N PRO A 126 -7.19 14.48 -23.90
CA PRO A 126 -7.24 15.93 -23.78
C PRO A 126 -7.16 16.62 -25.15
N PHE A 127 -7.87 17.73 -25.29
CA PHE A 127 -7.72 18.69 -26.39
C PHE A 127 -6.93 19.90 -25.89
N GLU A 128 -5.60 19.77 -25.89
CA GLU A 128 -4.67 20.68 -25.21
C GLU A 128 -4.82 22.14 -25.65
N GLU A 129 -5.15 22.37 -26.92
CA GLU A 129 -5.36 23.69 -27.50
C GLU A 129 -6.52 24.48 -26.86
N PHE A 130 -7.45 23.78 -26.19
CA PHE A 130 -8.59 24.37 -25.48
C PHE A 130 -8.43 24.33 -23.96
N CYS A 131 -7.28 23.87 -23.44
CA CYS A 131 -7.04 23.76 -22.01
C CYS A 131 -6.33 25.01 -21.45
N SER A 132 -6.59 25.31 -20.18
CA SER A 132 -5.97 26.41 -19.43
C SER A 132 -5.97 26.08 -17.93
N SER A 133 -5.48 27.00 -17.10
CA SER A 133 -5.55 26.84 -15.64
C SER A 133 -6.98 26.82 -15.07
N SER A 134 -7.96 27.30 -15.83
CA SER A 134 -9.37 27.41 -15.42
C SER A 134 -10.32 26.47 -16.19
N ALA A 135 -9.85 25.83 -17.26
CA ALA A 135 -10.63 24.87 -18.04
C ALA A 135 -9.80 23.68 -18.53
N ILE A 136 -10.37 22.48 -18.47
CA ILE A 136 -9.85 21.30 -19.17
C ILE A 136 -10.92 20.76 -20.13
N VAL A 137 -10.52 20.52 -21.37
CA VAL A 137 -11.38 19.97 -22.44
C VAL A 137 -10.84 18.60 -22.82
N MET A 138 -11.70 17.60 -22.77
CA MET A 138 -11.33 16.21 -23.03
C MET A 138 -12.44 15.46 -23.77
N SER A 139 -12.11 14.33 -24.39
CA SER A 139 -13.10 13.49 -25.07
C SER A 139 -14.21 13.10 -24.12
N PHE A 140 -15.45 13.16 -24.60
CA PHE A 140 -16.58 12.66 -23.83
C PHE A 140 -16.48 11.14 -23.70
N MET A 141 -16.64 10.61 -22.48
CA MET A 141 -16.60 9.18 -22.21
C MET A 141 -18.01 8.67 -21.91
N ASP A 142 -18.53 7.81 -22.76
CA ASP A 142 -19.83 7.16 -22.56
C ASP A 142 -19.70 5.95 -21.62
N GLY A 143 -20.49 5.96 -20.55
CA GLY A 143 -20.54 4.88 -19.57
C GLY A 143 -21.51 5.19 -18.45
N PHE A 144 -21.68 4.23 -17.54
CA PHE A 144 -22.44 4.37 -16.31
C PHE A 144 -21.49 4.30 -15.13
N ARG A 145 -21.93 4.81 -13.97
CA ARG A 145 -21.10 4.81 -12.78
C ARG A 145 -20.74 3.38 -12.38
N PHE A 146 -19.54 3.21 -11.85
CA PHE A 146 -19.04 1.94 -11.35
C PHE A 146 -19.98 1.27 -10.32
N ASP A 147 -20.72 2.07 -9.56
CA ASP A 147 -21.67 1.62 -8.54
C ASP A 147 -23.12 1.50 -9.01
N ASP A 148 -23.41 1.66 -10.31
CA ASP A 148 -24.77 1.53 -10.87
C ASP A 148 -25.13 0.07 -11.20
N LYS A 149 -25.75 -0.60 -10.22
CA LYS A 149 -26.25 -1.99 -10.33
C LYS A 149 -27.16 -2.21 -11.53
N THR A 150 -28.08 -1.27 -11.76
CA THR A 150 -29.13 -1.43 -12.77
C THR A 150 -28.51 -1.46 -14.17
N SER A 151 -27.53 -0.60 -14.41
CA SER A 151 -26.81 -0.58 -15.68
C SER A 151 -25.92 -1.81 -15.86
N LEU A 152 -25.21 -2.23 -14.81
CA LEU A 152 -24.37 -3.45 -14.87
C LEU A 152 -25.19 -4.71 -15.20
N GLU A 153 -26.34 -4.89 -14.55
CA GLU A 153 -27.26 -5.99 -14.84
C GLU A 153 -27.83 -5.91 -16.27
N LYS A 154 -28.21 -4.70 -16.71
CA LYS A 154 -28.77 -4.48 -18.06
C LYS A 154 -27.80 -4.85 -19.17
N TYR A 155 -26.50 -4.62 -18.97
CA TYR A 155 -25.46 -4.92 -19.96
C TYR A 155 -24.76 -6.27 -19.69
N ASP A 156 -25.26 -7.09 -18.75
CA ASP A 156 -24.69 -8.40 -18.39
C ASP A 156 -23.21 -8.34 -18.00
N ILE A 157 -22.86 -7.32 -17.21
CA ILE A 157 -21.48 -7.06 -16.81
C ILE A 157 -21.19 -7.64 -15.43
N ASP A 158 -20.20 -8.53 -15.38
CA ASP A 158 -19.75 -9.14 -14.14
C ASP A 158 -18.94 -8.16 -13.27
N PHE A 159 -19.56 -7.68 -12.19
CA PHE A 159 -18.93 -6.80 -11.23
C PHE A 159 -17.63 -7.38 -10.65
N LYS A 160 -17.55 -8.71 -10.43
CA LYS A 160 -16.35 -9.34 -9.87
C LYS A 160 -15.14 -9.17 -10.79
N GLN A 161 -15.35 -9.23 -12.10
CA GLN A 161 -14.27 -9.00 -13.07
C GLN A 161 -13.81 -7.55 -13.04
N ILE A 162 -14.74 -6.59 -12.95
CA ILE A 162 -14.39 -5.17 -12.95
C ILE A 162 -13.68 -4.77 -11.66
N ILE A 163 -14.18 -5.19 -10.49
CA ILE A 163 -13.50 -4.86 -9.22
C ILE A 163 -12.11 -5.52 -9.16
N SER A 164 -11.96 -6.74 -9.68
CA SER A 164 -10.64 -7.39 -9.80
C SER A 164 -9.71 -6.59 -10.72
N LYS A 165 -10.20 -6.12 -11.88
CA LYS A 165 -9.44 -5.26 -12.79
C LYS A 165 -9.04 -3.93 -12.14
N LEU A 166 -9.95 -3.29 -11.39
CA LEU A 166 -9.68 -2.07 -10.63
C LEU A 166 -8.56 -2.31 -9.60
N VAL A 167 -8.68 -3.37 -8.80
CA VAL A 167 -7.68 -3.76 -7.81
C VAL A 167 -6.31 -4.03 -8.45
N ASN A 168 -6.28 -4.81 -9.53
CA ASN A 168 -5.05 -5.09 -10.29
C ASN A 168 -4.40 -3.79 -10.77
N PHE A 169 -5.21 -2.88 -11.30
CA PHE A 169 -4.76 -1.61 -11.82
C PHE A 169 -4.15 -0.71 -10.73
N TYR A 170 -4.82 -0.57 -9.58
CA TYR A 170 -4.27 0.20 -8.44
C TYR A 170 -3.02 -0.47 -7.83
N THR A 171 -2.94 -1.80 -7.86
CA THR A 171 -1.76 -2.54 -7.40
C THR A 171 -0.56 -2.27 -8.30
N GLU A 172 -0.74 -2.34 -9.62
CA GLU A 172 0.30 -1.99 -10.59
C GLU A 172 0.78 -0.54 -10.41
N GLN A 173 -0.15 0.39 -10.23
CA GLN A 173 0.18 1.79 -9.99
C GLN A 173 1.04 1.98 -8.74
N MET A 174 0.66 1.32 -7.64
CA MET A 174 1.31 1.51 -6.34
C MET A 174 2.68 0.81 -6.29
N LEU A 175 2.76 -0.44 -6.76
CA LEU A 175 3.94 -1.28 -6.57
C LEU A 175 4.94 -1.21 -7.72
N ILE A 176 4.47 -1.13 -8.96
CA ILE A 176 5.33 -1.28 -10.14
C ILE A 176 5.76 0.10 -10.65
N ASN A 177 4.78 0.91 -11.05
CA ASN A 177 5.07 2.17 -11.74
C ASN A 177 5.29 3.34 -10.77
N GLY A 178 4.62 3.32 -9.62
CA GLY A 178 4.61 4.39 -8.61
C GLY A 178 3.81 5.62 -9.00
N TYR A 179 3.20 5.67 -10.18
CA TYR A 179 2.37 6.80 -10.59
C TYR A 179 0.91 6.51 -10.24
N PHE A 180 0.52 6.94 -9.04
CA PHE A 180 -0.66 6.47 -8.33
C PHE A 180 -1.80 7.47 -8.37
N HIS A 181 -2.97 7.02 -8.81
CA HIS A 181 -4.22 7.76 -8.70
C HIS A 181 -4.67 7.76 -7.24
N ALA A 182 -4.86 8.93 -6.64
CA ALA A 182 -5.11 9.05 -5.20
C ALA A 182 -6.59 9.34 -4.85
N ASP A 183 -7.49 9.28 -5.84
CA ASP A 183 -8.92 9.55 -5.65
C ASP A 183 -9.85 8.62 -6.48
N PRO A 184 -9.95 7.32 -6.14
CA PRO A 184 -10.86 6.36 -6.79
C PRO A 184 -12.35 6.64 -6.49
N HIS A 185 -12.76 7.89 -6.30
CA HIS A 185 -14.12 8.23 -5.95
C HIS A 185 -15.10 7.63 -6.99
N PRO A 186 -16.22 6.99 -6.56
CA PRO A 186 -17.12 6.28 -7.49
C PRO A 186 -17.64 7.15 -8.64
N GLY A 187 -17.77 8.47 -8.41
CA GLY A 187 -18.17 9.42 -9.45
C GLY A 187 -17.15 9.63 -10.58
N ASN A 188 -15.88 9.27 -10.36
CA ASN A 188 -14.80 9.38 -11.35
C ASN A 188 -14.50 8.05 -12.05
N LEU A 189 -15.18 6.97 -11.66
CA LEU A 189 -15.05 5.64 -12.23
C LEU A 189 -16.32 5.31 -13.02
N LEU A 190 -16.18 5.15 -14.33
CA LEU A 190 -17.25 4.64 -15.19
C LEU A 190 -16.93 3.26 -15.71
N VAL A 191 -17.97 2.57 -16.13
CA VAL A 191 -17.90 1.33 -16.89
C VAL A 191 -18.71 1.55 -18.17
N ASN A 192 -18.14 1.22 -19.32
CA ASN A 192 -18.87 1.30 -20.59
C ASN A 192 -19.69 0.03 -20.85
N ALA A 193 -20.50 0.04 -21.90
CA ALA A 193 -21.34 -1.11 -22.28
C ALA A 193 -20.55 -2.39 -22.62
N ASN A 194 -19.24 -2.30 -22.85
CA ASN A 194 -18.37 -3.45 -23.10
C ASN A 194 -17.73 -4.00 -21.80
N GLY A 195 -18.01 -3.42 -20.63
CA GLY A 195 -17.37 -3.78 -19.37
C GLY A 195 -15.95 -3.20 -19.19
N GLU A 196 -15.58 -2.19 -19.97
CA GLU A 196 -14.27 -1.52 -19.86
C GLU A 196 -14.32 -0.43 -18.78
N LEU A 197 -13.30 -0.39 -17.93
CA LEU A 197 -13.15 0.60 -16.86
C LEU A 197 -12.65 1.92 -17.45
N ILE A 198 -13.26 3.03 -17.05
CA ILE A 198 -12.90 4.40 -17.45
C ILE A 198 -12.60 5.23 -16.20
N LEU A 199 -11.49 5.97 -16.20
CA LEU A 199 -11.16 6.96 -15.17
C LEU A 199 -11.28 8.38 -15.74
N LEU A 200 -11.98 9.27 -15.03
CA LEU A 200 -12.31 10.61 -15.54
C LEU A 200 -11.49 11.78 -14.96
N ASP A 201 -11.14 11.71 -13.68
CA ASP A 201 -10.52 12.83 -12.96
C ASP A 201 -9.06 12.54 -12.66
N PHE A 202 -8.17 13.49 -12.91
CA PHE A 202 -6.71 13.35 -12.70
C PHE A 202 -6.14 14.49 -11.84
N GLY A 203 -7.00 15.20 -11.10
CA GLY A 203 -6.60 16.24 -10.16
C GLY A 203 -5.74 15.71 -9.03
N MET A 204 -5.95 14.44 -8.65
CA MET A 204 -5.23 13.77 -7.57
C MET A 204 -4.39 12.60 -8.08
N VAL A 205 -3.20 12.89 -8.60
CA VAL A 205 -2.18 11.89 -8.94
C VAL A 205 -0.90 12.14 -8.16
N LYS A 206 -0.30 11.08 -7.63
CA LYS A 206 0.93 11.14 -6.82
C LYS A 206 2.00 10.23 -7.40
N ASN A 207 3.25 10.60 -7.15
CA ASN A 207 4.38 9.74 -7.45
C ASN A 207 4.92 9.14 -6.16
N ILE A 208 4.81 7.83 -6.01
CA ILE A 208 5.34 7.08 -4.87
C ILE A 208 6.82 6.77 -5.16
N PRO A 209 7.75 7.30 -4.35
CA PRO A 209 9.18 7.05 -4.51
C PRO A 209 9.50 5.56 -4.48
N ASN A 210 10.53 5.13 -5.20
CA ASN A 210 10.90 3.72 -5.27
C ASN A 210 11.15 3.11 -3.89
N ASP A 211 11.83 3.83 -3.01
CA ASP A 211 12.13 3.35 -1.65
C ASP A 211 10.85 3.12 -0.83
N SER A 212 9.87 4.01 -0.97
CA SER A 212 8.53 3.83 -0.37
C SER A 212 7.82 2.62 -0.97
N ARG A 213 7.91 2.38 -2.29
CA ARG A 213 7.32 1.18 -2.91
C ARG A 213 7.94 -0.11 -2.40
N VAL A 214 9.28 -0.16 -2.32
CA VAL A 214 10.01 -1.31 -1.77
C VAL A 214 9.62 -1.54 -0.30
N ALA A 215 9.50 -0.48 0.49
CA ALA A 215 9.07 -0.61 1.88
C ALA A 215 7.60 -1.06 2.00
N ILE A 216 6.70 -0.62 1.12
CA ILE A 216 5.32 -1.16 1.06
C ILE A 216 5.32 -2.66 0.74
N ILE A 217 6.17 -3.08 -0.21
CA ILE A 217 6.36 -4.48 -0.58
C ILE A 217 6.85 -5.31 0.60
N GLU A 218 7.90 -4.87 1.29
CA GLU A 218 8.44 -5.53 2.48
C GLU A 218 7.40 -5.60 3.60
N LEU A 219 6.61 -4.54 3.78
CA LEU A 219 5.54 -4.48 4.77
C LEU A 219 4.47 -5.55 4.51
N ILE A 220 4.03 -5.68 3.25
CA ILE A 220 3.04 -6.67 2.84
C ILE A 220 3.60 -8.09 2.97
N ASP A 221 4.85 -8.32 2.52
CA ASP A 221 5.49 -9.64 2.59
C ASP A 221 5.71 -10.09 4.05
N GLY A 222 6.21 -9.20 4.90
CA GLY A 222 6.41 -9.46 6.33
C GLY A 222 5.11 -9.79 7.04
N ALA A 223 4.04 -9.01 6.81
CA ALA A 223 2.70 -9.30 7.32
C ALA A 223 2.20 -10.68 6.87
N ASN A 224 2.36 -11.01 5.59
CA ASN A 224 1.88 -12.27 5.02
C ASN A 224 2.65 -13.50 5.53
N ARG A 225 3.95 -13.38 5.81
CA ARG A 225 4.79 -14.48 6.31
C ARG A 225 4.76 -14.62 7.84
N GLY A 226 4.12 -13.69 8.54
CA GLY A 226 4.25 -13.56 9.99
C GLY A 226 5.66 -13.13 10.43
N ASP A 227 6.44 -12.55 9.51
CA ASP A 227 7.74 -11.95 9.83
C ASP A 227 7.52 -10.50 10.31
N PHE A 228 7.21 -10.40 11.60
CA PHE A 228 6.92 -9.14 12.25
C PHE A 228 8.16 -8.23 12.39
N GLU A 229 9.38 -8.77 12.34
CA GLU A 229 10.61 -7.96 12.31
C GLU A 229 10.70 -7.18 11.00
N THR A 230 10.53 -7.88 9.86
CA THR A 230 10.46 -7.24 8.55
C THR A 230 9.30 -6.26 8.46
N PHE A 231 8.11 -6.62 8.97
CA PHE A 231 6.95 -5.73 9.04
C PHE A 231 7.26 -4.43 9.78
N VAL A 232 7.87 -4.49 10.97
CA VAL A 232 8.20 -3.31 11.77
C VAL A 232 9.28 -2.47 11.10
N ARG A 233 10.31 -3.11 10.54
CA ARG A 233 11.39 -2.40 9.81
C ARG A 233 10.85 -1.66 8.59
N ALA A 234 9.95 -2.28 7.83
CA ALA A 234 9.30 -1.67 6.69
C ALA A 234 8.43 -0.47 7.10
N ASN A 235 7.66 -0.60 8.19
CA ASN A 235 6.92 0.53 8.79
C ASN A 235 7.85 1.69 9.20
N LYS A 236 9.02 1.40 9.78
CA LYS A 236 10.02 2.44 10.07
C LYS A 236 10.56 3.11 8.81
N LYS A 237 10.85 2.36 7.74
CA LYS A 237 11.28 2.90 6.45
C LYS A 237 10.21 3.82 5.83
N LEU A 238 8.94 3.46 5.97
CA LEU A 238 7.81 4.29 5.52
C LEU A 238 7.59 5.52 6.41
N GLY A 239 8.18 5.54 7.61
CA GLY A 239 7.93 6.58 8.60
C GLY A 239 6.57 6.46 9.29
N THR A 240 5.88 5.31 9.17
CA THR A 240 4.65 5.00 9.91
C THR A 240 4.93 4.77 11.40
N ILE A 241 6.10 4.19 11.68
CA ILE A 241 6.66 4.05 13.03
C ILE A 241 7.91 4.95 13.11
N SER A 242 8.03 5.73 14.18
CA SER A 242 9.25 6.48 14.50
C SER A 242 10.49 5.57 14.50
N TYR A 243 11.57 6.06 13.92
CA TYR A 243 12.83 5.32 13.85
C TYR A 243 13.34 4.90 15.25
N GLU A 244 13.12 5.77 16.23
CA GLU A 244 13.50 5.63 17.64
C GLU A 244 12.63 4.62 18.42
N ALA A 245 11.51 4.16 17.86
CA ALA A 245 10.62 3.20 18.52
C ALA A 245 11.36 1.89 18.84
N PRO A 246 11.22 1.32 20.05
CA PRO A 246 11.83 0.02 20.37
C PRO A 246 11.29 -1.09 19.45
N GLU A 247 12.17 -1.70 18.64
CA GLU A 247 11.77 -2.68 17.62
C GLU A 247 11.08 -3.90 18.24
N THR A 248 11.61 -4.43 19.34
CA THR A 248 11.03 -5.58 20.05
C THR A 248 9.60 -5.31 20.54
N LEU A 249 9.34 -4.12 21.08
CA LEU A 249 8.01 -3.73 21.54
C LEU A 249 7.02 -3.65 20.37
N MET A 250 7.46 -3.08 19.24
CA MET A 250 6.63 -2.97 18.05
C MET A 250 6.35 -4.33 17.40
N VAL A 251 7.30 -5.27 17.46
CA VAL A 251 7.14 -6.65 16.99
C VAL A 251 6.08 -7.37 17.84
N GLU A 252 6.23 -7.35 19.17
CA GLU A 252 5.26 -7.96 20.09
C GLU A 252 3.86 -7.36 19.92
N PHE A 253 3.77 -6.04 19.74
CA PHE A 253 2.52 -5.34 19.46
C PHE A 253 1.91 -5.77 18.13
N SER A 254 2.71 -5.83 17.06
CA SER A 254 2.24 -6.23 15.73
C SER A 254 1.75 -7.68 15.73
N GLN A 255 2.47 -8.59 16.38
CA GLN A 255 2.06 -9.98 16.52
C GLN A 255 0.71 -10.11 17.22
N LYS A 256 0.54 -9.44 18.38
CA LYS A 256 -0.75 -9.39 19.07
C LYS A 256 -1.86 -8.87 18.15
N MET A 257 -1.62 -7.78 17.42
CA MET A 257 -2.60 -7.24 16.48
C MET A 257 -3.02 -8.26 15.42
N PHE A 258 -2.07 -8.96 14.80
CA PHE A 258 -2.39 -9.97 13.78
C PHE A 258 -3.12 -11.19 14.36
N ASP A 259 -2.76 -11.65 15.57
CA ASP A 259 -3.47 -12.74 16.26
C ASP A 259 -4.93 -12.36 16.54
N ILE A 260 -5.19 -11.08 16.83
CA ILE A 260 -6.54 -10.54 17.04
C ILE A 260 -7.34 -10.55 15.74
N PHE A 261 -6.81 -9.93 14.68
CA PHE A 261 -7.54 -9.76 13.42
C PHE A 261 -7.69 -11.04 12.60
N SER A 262 -6.86 -12.06 12.88
CA SER A 262 -6.93 -13.36 12.18
C SER A 262 -7.88 -14.36 12.86
N ASN A 263 -8.44 -14.03 14.02
CA ASN A 263 -9.26 -14.95 14.79
C ASN A 263 -10.76 -14.72 14.56
N ASP A 264 -11.33 -15.49 13.62
CA ASP A 264 -12.74 -15.44 13.22
C ASP A 264 -13.73 -15.84 14.35
N ASN A 265 -13.23 -16.34 15.49
CA ASN A 265 -14.04 -16.86 16.60
C ASN A 265 -14.08 -15.95 17.84
N LEU A 266 -13.63 -14.69 17.74
CA LEU A 266 -13.66 -13.76 18.87
C LEU A 266 -15.08 -13.25 19.14
N SER A 267 -15.54 -13.41 20.39
CA SER A 267 -16.81 -12.82 20.83
C SER A 267 -16.72 -11.28 20.82
N SER A 268 -17.86 -10.60 20.71
CA SER A 268 -17.92 -9.12 20.72
C SER A 268 -17.31 -8.51 21.98
N GLU A 269 -17.40 -9.21 23.12
CA GLU A 269 -16.81 -8.80 24.40
C GLU A 269 -15.28 -8.95 24.41
N SER A 270 -14.76 -10.06 23.86
CA SER A 270 -13.31 -10.23 23.68
C SER A 270 -12.75 -9.20 22.70
N MET A 271 -13.45 -8.91 21.59
CA MET A 271 -13.03 -7.85 20.66
C MET A 271 -13.00 -6.47 21.33
N GLN A 272 -13.98 -6.14 22.18
CA GLN A 272 -14.04 -4.84 22.84
C GLN A 272 -12.89 -4.67 23.85
N LYS A 273 -12.65 -5.66 24.72
CA LYS A 273 -11.56 -5.63 25.70
C LYS A 273 -10.20 -5.47 25.02
N LEU A 274 -10.02 -6.18 23.92
CA LEU A 274 -8.81 -6.26 23.13
C LEU A 274 -8.59 -4.97 22.31
N ALA A 275 -9.65 -4.38 21.76
CA ALA A 275 -9.60 -3.04 21.18
C ALA A 275 -9.20 -1.98 22.21
N PHE A 276 -9.66 -2.09 23.47
CA PHE A 276 -9.21 -1.23 24.57
C PHE A 276 -7.74 -1.45 24.92
N GLU A 277 -7.27 -2.70 25.01
CA GLU A 277 -5.84 -3.02 25.25
C GLU A 277 -4.94 -2.50 24.12
N VAL A 278 -5.41 -2.57 22.87
CA VAL A 278 -4.74 -1.97 21.70
C VAL A 278 -4.75 -0.45 21.78
N LEU A 279 -5.87 0.19 22.10
CA LEU A 279 -5.97 1.64 22.26
C LEU A 279 -5.07 2.15 23.40
N GLU A 280 -5.02 1.43 24.52
CA GLU A 280 -4.18 1.78 25.67
C GLU A 280 -2.69 1.59 25.36
N SER A 281 -2.34 0.49 24.69
CA SER A 281 -0.96 0.24 24.25
C SER A 281 -0.50 1.16 23.12
N THR A 282 -1.41 1.73 22.32
CA THR A 282 -1.08 2.65 21.21
C THR A 282 -1.05 4.12 21.59
N ARG A 283 -1.63 4.50 22.75
CA ARG A 283 -1.77 5.91 23.19
C ARG A 283 -0.43 6.67 23.22
N ASP A 284 0.62 5.97 23.63
CA ASP A 284 1.97 6.51 23.79
C ASP A 284 2.95 5.96 22.74
N LEU A 285 2.45 5.20 21.74
CA LEU A 285 3.29 4.67 20.66
C LEU A 285 3.61 5.75 19.63
N PRO A 286 4.83 5.73 19.07
CA PRO A 286 5.33 6.81 18.26
C PRO A 286 4.91 6.63 16.78
N PHE A 287 3.62 6.41 16.57
CA PHE A 287 3.04 6.33 15.23
C PHE A 287 2.93 7.73 14.64
N LYS A 288 3.36 7.85 13.39
CA LYS A 288 3.21 9.04 12.57
C LYS A 288 2.65 8.60 11.23
N LEU A 289 1.59 9.22 10.74
CA LEU A 289 1.18 8.97 9.36
C LEU A 289 2.12 9.73 8.41
N PRO A 290 2.93 9.04 7.59
CA PRO A 290 3.66 9.69 6.52
C PRO A 290 2.66 10.18 5.47
N SER A 291 3.02 11.24 4.75
CA SER A 291 2.18 11.88 3.73
C SER A 291 1.63 10.89 2.70
N ASP A 292 2.49 9.97 2.24
CA ASP A 292 2.16 9.03 1.17
C ASP A 292 1.18 7.94 1.65
N ALA A 293 1.25 7.53 2.92
CA ALA A 293 0.36 6.51 3.47
C ALA A 293 -1.09 7.00 3.58
N VAL A 294 -1.32 8.30 3.71
CA VAL A 294 -2.68 8.88 3.76
C VAL A 294 -3.45 8.55 2.48
N TYR A 295 -2.79 8.67 1.32
CA TYR A 295 -3.43 8.37 0.03
C TYR A 295 -3.67 6.88 -0.16
N ILE A 296 -2.72 6.04 0.26
CA ILE A 296 -2.86 4.58 0.18
C ILE A 296 -4.04 4.11 1.04
N LEU A 297 -4.14 4.61 2.28
CA LEU A 297 -5.26 4.31 3.17
C LEU A 297 -6.59 4.77 2.58
N ARG A 298 -6.65 6.02 2.06
CA ARG A 298 -7.86 6.56 1.41
C ARG A 298 -8.32 5.67 0.25
N VAL A 299 -7.41 5.33 -0.67
CA VAL A 299 -7.72 4.49 -1.82
C VAL A 299 -8.18 3.10 -1.38
N SER A 300 -7.48 2.48 -0.42
CA SER A 300 -7.82 1.16 0.09
C SER A 300 -9.23 1.15 0.68
N THR A 301 -9.58 2.14 1.52
CA THR A 301 -10.91 2.26 2.13
C THR A 301 -12.01 2.48 1.09
N ILE A 302 -11.77 3.29 0.05
CA ILE A 302 -12.76 3.54 -1.00
C ILE A 302 -12.97 2.28 -1.85
N ILE A 303 -11.90 1.58 -2.23
CA ILE A 303 -11.99 0.33 -3.01
C ILE A 303 -12.69 -0.77 -2.20
N GLU A 304 -12.39 -0.88 -0.90
CA GLU A 304 -13.08 -1.82 -0.01
C GLU A 304 -14.58 -1.49 0.09
N GLY A 305 -14.94 -0.21 0.29
CA GLY A 305 -16.33 0.23 0.29
C GLY A 305 -17.07 -0.07 -1.02
N LEU A 306 -16.40 0.13 -2.16
CA LEU A 306 -16.93 -0.26 -3.47
C LEU A 306 -17.18 -1.77 -3.58
N GLY A 307 -16.24 -2.59 -3.12
CA GLY A 307 -16.36 -4.05 -3.15
C GLY A 307 -17.48 -4.57 -2.23
N THR A 308 -17.58 -4.07 -1.00
CA THR A 308 -18.62 -4.48 -0.03
C THR A 308 -20.04 -4.15 -0.49
N THR A 309 -20.22 -3.21 -1.41
CA THR A 309 -21.53 -2.89 -2.01
C THR A 309 -22.09 -4.05 -2.85
N TYR A 310 -21.24 -4.99 -3.28
CA TYR A 310 -21.58 -6.06 -4.24
C TYR A 310 -21.11 -7.46 -3.82
N ILE A 311 -20.06 -7.56 -3.02
CA ILE A 311 -19.49 -8.82 -2.55
C ILE A 311 -19.57 -8.81 -1.02
N GLU A 312 -20.39 -9.72 -0.49
CA GLU A 312 -20.48 -9.95 0.96
C GLU A 312 -19.11 -10.44 1.46
N ASN A 313 -18.55 -9.76 2.46
CA ASN A 313 -17.19 -10.00 3.00
C ASN A 313 -16.03 -9.76 2.02
N PHE A 314 -16.15 -8.80 1.09
CA PHE A 314 -15.00 -8.35 0.29
C PHE A 314 -13.86 -7.90 1.22
N ASN A 315 -12.71 -8.54 1.12
CA ASN A 315 -11.56 -8.22 1.95
C ASN A 315 -10.42 -7.79 1.02
N GLY A 316 -10.21 -6.47 0.94
CA GLY A 316 -9.14 -5.90 0.13
C GLY A 316 -7.79 -6.55 0.44
N VAL A 317 -7.45 -6.82 1.70
CA VAL A 317 -6.19 -7.48 2.02
C VAL A 317 -6.14 -8.92 1.46
N LYS A 318 -7.18 -9.72 1.64
CA LYS A 318 -7.23 -11.13 1.17
C LYS A 318 -7.24 -11.27 -0.36
N ASP A 319 -7.93 -10.36 -1.05
CA ASP A 319 -8.12 -10.42 -2.51
C ASP A 319 -7.00 -9.68 -3.26
N ILE A 320 -6.41 -8.65 -2.66
CA ILE A 320 -5.26 -7.92 -3.20
C ILE A 320 -3.97 -8.72 -2.95
N LEU A 321 -3.82 -9.46 -1.83
CA LEU A 321 -2.59 -10.20 -1.47
C LEU A 321 -2.07 -11.17 -2.55
N PRO A 322 -2.90 -12.01 -3.21
CA PRO A 322 -2.43 -12.86 -4.31
C PRO A 322 -1.90 -12.06 -5.49
N ILE A 323 -2.58 -10.97 -5.84
CA ILE A 323 -2.20 -10.06 -6.92
C ILE A 323 -0.88 -9.35 -6.57
N LEU A 324 -0.71 -8.95 -5.31
CA LEU A 324 0.54 -8.40 -4.80
C LEU A 324 1.65 -9.44 -4.95
N LYS A 325 1.45 -10.68 -4.51
CA LYS A 325 2.42 -11.79 -4.62
C LYS A 325 2.87 -12.04 -6.06
N ASP A 326 1.94 -12.05 -7.02
CA ASP A 326 2.25 -12.29 -8.42
C ASP A 326 3.02 -11.12 -9.07
N ASN A 327 2.86 -9.92 -8.53
CA ASN A 327 3.55 -8.72 -8.99
C ASN A 327 4.81 -8.37 -8.17
N LEU A 328 5.03 -9.00 -7.01
CA LEU A 328 6.22 -8.80 -6.17
C LEU A 328 7.53 -9.03 -6.95
N PRO A 329 7.71 -10.14 -7.70
CA PRO A 329 8.94 -10.34 -8.48
C PRO A 329 9.16 -9.29 -9.58
N LYS A 330 8.07 -8.72 -10.13
CA LYS A 330 8.12 -7.67 -11.16
C LYS A 330 8.44 -6.31 -10.55
N ALA A 331 7.83 -5.99 -9.41
CA ALA A 331 8.04 -4.75 -8.67
C ALA A 331 9.45 -4.69 -8.04
N LEU A 332 10.01 -5.83 -7.65
CA LEU A 332 11.41 -6.00 -7.25
C LEU A 332 12.38 -6.05 -8.43
N GLY A 333 11.90 -5.83 -9.66
CA GLY A 333 12.55 -6.19 -10.93
C GLY A 333 14.07 -6.07 -10.95
N VAL A 334 14.75 -7.22 -11.05
CA VAL A 334 15.94 -7.55 -11.88
C VAL A 334 17.04 -6.47 -12.03
N LYS A 335 17.21 -5.55 -11.07
CA LYS A 335 18.34 -4.61 -11.00
C LYS A 335 18.99 -4.47 -9.63
N THR A 336 18.48 -5.17 -8.62
CA THR A 336 19.26 -5.49 -7.41
C THR A 336 19.63 -6.96 -7.52
N THR A 337 20.88 -7.19 -7.89
CA THR A 337 21.49 -8.51 -8.00
C THR A 337 21.09 -9.36 -6.81
N ILE A 338 20.57 -10.57 -7.05
CA ILE A 338 20.23 -11.59 -6.03
C ILE A 338 21.38 -11.80 -5.02
N SER A 339 22.61 -11.44 -5.39
CA SER A 339 23.76 -11.39 -4.48
C SER A 339 23.61 -10.44 -3.30
N GLN A 340 22.92 -9.28 -3.40
CA GLN A 340 22.86 -8.30 -2.30
C GLN A 340 21.89 -8.71 -1.20
N ILE A 341 20.73 -9.26 -1.54
CA ILE A 341 19.78 -9.75 -0.52
C ILE A 341 20.38 -10.95 0.24
N VAL A 342 21.10 -11.84 -0.45
CA VAL A 342 21.78 -12.98 0.18
C VAL A 342 23.04 -12.56 0.95
N LEU A 343 23.77 -11.54 0.49
CA LEU A 343 24.95 -11.03 1.21
C LEU A 343 24.57 -10.21 2.46
N ASP A 344 23.48 -9.44 2.42
CA ASP A 344 22.98 -8.69 3.57
C ASP A 344 22.44 -9.63 4.66
N GLU A 345 21.86 -10.77 4.27
CA GLU A 345 21.43 -11.82 5.20
C GLU A 345 22.64 -12.54 5.84
N LEU A 346 23.73 -12.73 5.08
CA LEU A 346 25.00 -13.29 5.56
C LEU A 346 25.78 -12.33 6.48
N GLU A 347 25.66 -11.00 6.31
CA GLU A 347 26.22 -10.01 7.25
C GLU A 347 25.47 -9.91 8.59
N SER A 348 24.25 -10.46 8.67
CA SER A 348 23.44 -10.51 9.90
C SER A 348 23.70 -11.75 10.77
N PHE A 349 24.37 -12.76 10.20
CA PHE A 349 24.79 -14.01 10.87
C PHE A 349 25.60 -13.78 12.19
N PRO A 350 26.43 -12.73 12.33
CA PRO A 350 27.11 -12.41 13.58
C PRO A 350 26.15 -12.01 14.72
N LYS A 351 24.99 -11.41 14.43
CA LYS A 351 23.98 -11.03 15.44
C LYS A 351 23.28 -12.27 16.00
N PHE A 352 22.97 -13.25 15.16
CA PHE A 352 22.45 -14.54 15.58
C PHE A 352 23.42 -15.25 16.54
N ILE A 353 24.72 -15.29 16.22
CA ILE A 353 25.75 -15.87 17.09
C ILE A 353 25.94 -15.06 18.40
N LYS A 354 25.78 -13.74 18.36
CA LYS A 354 25.86 -12.88 19.55
C LYS A 354 24.67 -13.10 20.50
N ASN A 355 23.46 -13.28 19.96
CA ASN A 355 22.26 -13.59 20.74
C ASN A 355 22.31 -15.02 21.29
N LEU A 356 22.84 -15.98 20.53
CA LEU A 356 23.10 -17.34 21.01
C LEU A 356 24.13 -17.34 22.16
N LYS A 357 25.21 -16.55 22.05
CA LYS A 357 26.19 -16.36 23.14
C LYS A 357 25.56 -15.72 24.38
N GLN A 358 24.63 -14.77 24.23
CA GLN A 358 23.94 -14.16 25.36
C GLN A 358 22.96 -15.13 26.03
N LEU A 359 22.27 -15.98 25.27
CA LEU A 359 21.40 -17.03 25.81
C LEU A 359 22.20 -18.11 26.55
N VAL A 360 23.35 -18.52 26.01
CA VAL A 360 24.27 -19.45 26.67
C VAL A 360 24.90 -18.81 27.92
N ALA A 361 25.25 -17.52 27.87
CA ALA A 361 25.79 -16.79 29.02
C ALA A 361 24.73 -16.62 30.13
N LYS A 362 23.47 -16.35 29.79
CA LYS A 362 22.35 -16.29 30.74
C LYS A 362 22.02 -17.65 31.34
N GLY A 363 22.11 -18.73 30.55
CA GLY A 363 22.00 -20.10 31.04
C GLY A 363 23.14 -20.52 31.98
N SER A 364 24.36 -20.03 31.75
CA SER A 364 25.53 -20.34 32.59
C SER A 364 25.56 -19.62 33.95
N LYS A 365 24.74 -18.57 34.12
CA LYS A 365 24.70 -17.75 35.35
C LYS A 365 23.57 -18.13 36.32
N GLY A 366 22.77 -19.16 36.01
CA GLY A 366 21.77 -19.69 36.94
C GLY A 366 20.54 -18.79 37.15
N GLU A 367 20.28 -17.80 36.28
CA GLU A 367 19.14 -16.87 36.41
C GLU A 367 17.85 -17.36 35.73
N LEU A 368 17.83 -18.58 35.18
CA LEU A 368 16.62 -19.19 34.61
C LEU A 368 15.82 -19.97 35.66
N GLU A 369 15.36 -19.28 36.69
CA GLU A 369 14.29 -19.75 37.57
C GLU A 369 13.04 -18.88 37.35
N VAL A 370 12.43 -18.96 36.17
CA VAL A 370 11.05 -18.49 35.98
C VAL A 370 10.31 -19.43 35.03
N GLN A 371 9.45 -20.25 35.62
CA GLN A 371 8.28 -20.91 35.03
C GLN A 371 8.49 -21.70 33.72
N ILE A 372 9.21 -22.82 33.79
CA ILE A 372 8.96 -23.93 32.87
C ILE A 372 8.66 -25.15 33.73
N ASN A 373 7.46 -25.71 33.60
CA ASN A 373 7.06 -26.91 34.32
C ASN A 373 8.05 -28.04 34.00
N LYS A 374 8.53 -28.80 35.00
CA LYS A 374 9.53 -29.87 34.83
C LYS A 374 9.12 -30.89 33.76
N GLU A 375 7.81 -31.13 33.60
CA GLU A 375 7.27 -32.01 32.56
C GLU A 375 7.40 -31.44 31.14
N GLN A 376 7.23 -30.12 30.95
CA GLN A 376 7.44 -29.47 29.65
C GLN A 376 8.93 -29.42 29.27
N LEU A 377 9.80 -29.28 30.27
CA LEU A 377 11.26 -29.26 30.08
C LEU A 377 11.79 -30.65 29.68
N GLU A 378 11.25 -31.72 30.26
CA GLU A 378 11.54 -33.11 29.86
C GLU A 378 11.01 -33.40 28.44
N PHE A 379 9.81 -32.92 28.09
CA PHE A 379 9.23 -33.09 26.76
C PHE A 379 10.05 -32.37 25.66
N ILE A 380 10.38 -31.09 25.87
CA ILE A 380 11.20 -30.31 24.94
C ILE A 380 12.62 -30.91 24.82
N LYS A 381 13.20 -31.38 25.92
CA LYS A 381 14.53 -32.01 25.90
C LYS A 381 14.51 -33.35 25.17
N LYS A 382 13.41 -34.10 25.25
CA LYS A 382 13.23 -35.35 24.52
C LYS A 382 13.05 -35.08 23.01
N ASP A 383 12.18 -34.17 22.64
CA ASP A 383 11.91 -33.80 21.25
C ASP A 383 13.12 -33.16 20.57
N LEU A 384 13.82 -32.25 21.25
CA LEU A 384 15.07 -31.67 20.74
C LEU A 384 16.17 -32.74 20.59
N LYS A 385 16.26 -33.70 21.52
CA LYS A 385 17.28 -34.76 21.44
C LYS A 385 16.97 -35.77 20.34
N GLU A 386 15.70 -36.07 20.06
CA GLU A 386 15.30 -36.90 18.92
C GLU A 386 15.48 -36.17 17.60
N TYR A 387 15.08 -34.89 17.51
CA TYR A 387 15.17 -34.10 16.29
C TYR A 387 16.64 -33.76 15.96
N PHE A 388 17.38 -33.13 16.87
CA PHE A 388 18.78 -32.73 16.60
C PHE A 388 19.78 -33.87 16.74
N GLY A 389 19.45 -34.96 17.46
CA GLY A 389 20.38 -36.07 17.69
C GLY A 389 20.79 -36.78 16.39
N SER A 390 19.89 -36.86 15.41
CA SER A 390 20.18 -37.45 14.10
C SER A 390 21.01 -36.52 13.20
N TYR A 391 20.75 -35.20 13.26
CA TYR A 391 21.53 -34.19 12.53
C TYR A 391 22.95 -34.01 13.11
N LEU A 392 23.10 -33.99 14.44
CA LEU A 392 24.41 -33.85 15.10
C LEU A 392 25.34 -35.03 14.82
N LYS A 393 24.80 -36.26 14.76
CA LYS A 393 25.60 -37.44 14.38
C LYS A 393 26.04 -37.36 12.91
N SER A 394 25.17 -36.89 12.03
CA SER A 394 25.50 -36.72 10.60
C SER A 394 26.57 -35.63 10.41
N LEU A 395 26.43 -34.51 11.13
CA LEU A 395 27.42 -33.43 11.14
C LEU A 395 28.77 -33.90 11.72
N SER A 396 28.76 -34.75 12.74
CA SER A 396 29.99 -35.34 13.30
C SER A 396 30.72 -36.24 12.31
N PHE A 397 30.02 -37.01 11.46
CA PHE A 397 30.65 -37.79 10.40
C PHE A 397 31.28 -36.90 9.31
N ILE A 398 30.60 -35.81 8.95
CA ILE A 398 31.10 -34.84 7.97
C ILE A 398 32.35 -34.15 8.51
N LEU A 399 32.29 -33.63 9.74
CA LEU A 399 33.42 -32.93 10.36
C LEU A 399 34.62 -33.86 10.60
N PHE A 400 34.37 -35.11 11.03
CA PHE A 400 35.42 -36.09 11.24
C PHE A 400 36.03 -36.55 9.92
N GLY A 401 35.22 -36.75 8.87
CA GLY A 401 35.70 -37.01 7.52
C GLY A 401 36.57 -35.87 7.01
N ILE A 402 36.11 -34.62 7.09
CA ILE A 402 36.90 -33.44 6.70
C ILE A 402 38.21 -33.36 7.49
N PHE A 403 38.17 -33.58 8.81
CA PHE A 403 39.38 -33.61 9.63
C PHE A 403 40.39 -34.67 9.15
N LEU A 404 39.93 -35.87 8.79
CA LEU A 404 40.80 -36.92 8.26
C LEU A 404 41.42 -36.57 6.90
N ILE A 405 40.73 -35.82 6.05
CA ILE A 405 41.31 -35.30 4.78
C ILE A 405 42.51 -34.39 5.05
N PHE A 406 42.43 -33.58 6.11
CA PHE A 406 43.50 -32.65 6.48
C PHE A 406 44.59 -33.26 7.36
N TYR A 407 44.33 -34.40 8.01
CA TYR A 407 45.26 -35.05 8.93
C TYR A 407 46.24 -35.99 8.21
N ASP A 408 45.77 -36.83 7.27
CA ASP A 408 46.61 -37.79 6.57
C ASP A 408 46.06 -38.11 5.16
N GLU A 409 46.86 -37.88 4.12
CA GLU A 409 46.47 -38.14 2.72
C GLU A 409 46.19 -39.62 2.44
N SER A 410 46.75 -40.56 3.20
CA SER A 410 46.48 -41.99 3.04
C SER A 410 45.05 -42.38 3.46
N LEU A 411 44.38 -41.54 4.26
CA LEU A 411 43.02 -41.76 4.77
C LEU A 411 41.93 -41.09 3.93
N LYS A 412 42.29 -40.46 2.81
CA LYS A 412 41.41 -39.64 1.97
C LYS A 412 40.19 -40.41 1.45
N ASN A 413 40.34 -41.69 1.10
CA ASN A 413 39.24 -42.53 0.65
C ASN A 413 38.24 -42.84 1.79
N LEU A 414 38.75 -43.13 3.00
CA LEU A 414 37.92 -43.35 4.18
C LEU A 414 37.17 -42.06 4.56
N ALA A 415 37.85 -40.93 4.47
CA ALA A 415 37.30 -39.62 4.75
C ALA A 415 36.18 -39.23 3.79
N LEU A 416 36.36 -39.44 2.48
CA LEU A 416 35.33 -39.23 1.46
C LEU A 416 34.09 -40.10 1.73
N ILE A 417 34.27 -41.37 2.11
CA ILE A 417 33.16 -42.26 2.47
C ILE A 417 32.40 -41.72 3.69
N LEU A 418 33.09 -41.25 4.72
CA LEU A 418 32.46 -40.69 5.93
C LEU A 418 31.68 -39.40 5.65
N VAL A 419 32.22 -38.52 4.80
CA VAL A 419 31.53 -37.30 4.37
C VAL A 419 30.28 -37.64 3.55
N SER A 420 30.41 -38.55 2.57
CA SER A 420 29.27 -38.99 1.75
C SER A 420 28.18 -39.66 2.59
N LEU A 421 28.54 -40.51 3.56
CA LEU A 421 27.59 -41.13 4.49
C LEU A 421 26.89 -40.08 5.36
N GLY A 422 27.61 -39.05 5.80
CA GLY A 422 27.03 -37.93 6.52
C GLY A 422 25.98 -37.18 5.69
N PHE A 423 26.27 -36.86 4.43
CA PHE A 423 25.32 -36.19 3.52
C PHE A 423 24.12 -37.06 3.17
N ILE A 424 24.33 -38.35 2.87
CA ILE A 424 23.25 -39.30 2.61
C ILE A 424 22.32 -39.39 3.82
N ARG A 425 22.90 -39.45 5.03
CA ARG A 425 22.12 -39.51 6.26
C ARG A 425 21.29 -38.25 6.47
N VAL A 426 21.82 -37.06 6.18
CA VAL A 426 21.03 -35.80 6.21
C VAL A 426 19.86 -35.85 5.22
N TRP A 427 20.05 -36.43 4.04
CA TRP A 427 18.99 -36.54 3.02
C TRP A 427 17.87 -37.51 3.45
N PHE A 428 18.20 -38.58 4.17
CA PHE A 428 17.21 -39.60 4.57
C PHE A 428 16.65 -39.42 6.00
N ILE A 429 17.00 -38.36 6.74
CA ILE A 429 16.34 -38.00 7.99
C ILE A 429 14.98 -37.39 7.66
N LYS A 430 13.90 -38.16 7.87
CA LYS A 430 12.51 -37.67 7.87
C LYS A 430 12.11 -37.16 9.25
#